data_AF-A0A7C4YZ39-F1
#
_entry.id   AF-A0A7C4YZ39-F1
#
_cell.length_a   1.000
_cell.length_b   1.000
_cell.length_c   1.000
_cell.angle_alpha   90.00
_cell.angle_beta   90.00
_cell.angle_gamma   90.00
#
_symmetry.space_group_name_H-M   'P 1'
#
loop_
_entity.id
_entity.type
_entity.pdbx_description
1 polymer ?
#
loop_
_entity_poly.entity_id
_entity_poly.type
_entity_poly.pdbx_seq_one_letter_code
_entity_poly.pdbx_strand_id
1 'polypeptide(L)'
;MGGSVGLTIRESNGVEHRMCRWTNILPDTLNNLRLIEKDSAYIQDSVKTWYEMKADYEAHNEDGQFEHAMSPIYGDHPFLAPVGYGLVVVDMVNNQILDYQGYTSIGRISSVSIRSDITENECGGHTLLYIGPEERRPKQKGVHNAFNSDDEYSAAMRFRKLYEAGRIPSAIDQTSRECLSLDGKSLDQIAEMIMSKKYYTFPIAMSPFQITEYREHDARDAVKMREKIEELGFTLSSKEKNLWAQWIETRS
;
A
#
# COMPACT_ATOMS: atom_id res chain seq x y z
N MET A 1 -2.27 13.27 6.15
CA MET A 1 -1.06 13.85 5.53
C MET A 1 -0.27 12.70 4.94
N GLY A 2 -0.06 12.65 3.63
CA GLY A 2 0.77 11.64 2.97
C GLY A 2 2.00 12.28 2.31
N GLY A 3 2.81 11.47 1.62
CA GLY A 3 3.93 11.96 0.82
C GLY A 3 4.41 10.95 -0.20
N SER A 4 5.53 11.25 -0.85
CA SER A 4 6.19 10.33 -1.78
C SER A 4 6.87 9.18 -1.05
N VAL A 5 6.90 8.02 -1.70
CA VAL A 5 7.60 6.81 -1.26
C VAL A 5 8.10 6.07 -2.49
N GLY A 6 9.31 5.54 -2.40
CA GLY A 6 9.85 4.65 -3.43
C GLY A 6 9.07 3.35 -3.41
N LEU A 7 8.64 2.85 -4.57
CA LEU A 7 8.02 1.55 -4.70
C LEU A 7 8.67 0.82 -5.87
N THR A 8 9.26 -0.34 -5.60
CA THR A 8 9.72 -1.25 -6.65
C THR A 8 8.90 -2.53 -6.62
N ILE A 9 8.38 -2.95 -7.77
CA ILE A 9 7.73 -4.25 -7.94
C ILE A 9 8.52 -5.04 -8.97
N ARG A 10 9.05 -6.21 -8.58
CA ARG A 10 9.63 -7.19 -9.50
C ARG A 10 8.63 -8.34 -9.69
N GLU A 11 8.09 -8.44 -10.89
CA GLU A 11 7.17 -9.50 -11.28
C GLU A 11 7.84 -10.88 -11.28
N SER A 12 7.03 -11.95 -11.31
CA SER A 12 7.53 -13.34 -11.30
C SER A 12 8.40 -13.68 -12.52
N ASN A 13 8.27 -12.93 -13.61
CA ASN A 13 9.08 -13.05 -14.83
C ASN A 13 10.40 -12.25 -14.77
N GLY A 14 10.67 -11.54 -13.67
CA GLY A 14 11.86 -10.71 -13.47
C GLY A 14 11.75 -9.28 -13.99
N VAL A 15 10.63 -8.87 -14.59
CA VAL A 15 10.40 -7.47 -14.98
C VAL A 15 10.33 -6.60 -13.73
N GLU A 16 11.08 -5.50 -13.74
CA GLU A 16 11.15 -4.56 -12.62
C GLU A 16 10.43 -3.24 -12.95
N HIS A 17 9.53 -2.82 -12.07
CA HIS A 17 8.88 -1.53 -12.09
C HIS A 17 9.41 -0.69 -10.92
N ARG A 18 10.35 0.21 -11.18
CA ARG A 18 10.95 1.12 -10.19
C ARG A 18 10.22 2.46 -10.24
N MET A 19 9.53 2.82 -9.16
CA MET A 19 8.54 3.91 -9.17
C MET A 19 8.67 4.80 -7.94
N CYS A 20 8.05 5.97 -8.02
CA CYS A 20 7.68 6.80 -6.88
C CYS A 20 6.15 6.91 -6.83
N ARG A 21 5.56 6.71 -5.65
CA ARG A 21 4.10 6.75 -5.46
C ARG A 21 3.73 7.57 -4.23
N TRP A 22 2.46 7.91 -4.10
CA TRP A 22 1.93 8.42 -2.84
C TRP A 22 1.80 7.31 -1.82
N THR A 23 2.11 7.58 -0.55
CA THR A 23 1.98 6.60 0.52
C THR A 23 0.55 6.03 0.63
N ASN A 24 -0.49 6.82 0.41
CA ASN A 24 -1.88 6.34 0.59
C ASN A 24 -2.28 5.20 -0.36
N ILE A 25 -1.61 5.02 -1.51
CA ILE A 25 -1.97 3.93 -2.43
C ILE A 25 -1.41 2.58 -1.97
N LEU A 26 -0.38 2.61 -1.11
CA LEU A 26 0.37 1.41 -0.75
C LEU A 26 -0.53 0.37 -0.08
N PRO A 27 -1.40 0.69 0.90
CA PRO A 27 -2.29 -0.32 1.48
C PRO A 27 -3.20 -0.95 0.43
N ASP A 28 -3.70 -0.17 -0.52
CA ASP A 28 -4.61 -0.67 -1.56
C ASP A 28 -3.89 -1.62 -2.51
N THR A 29 -2.62 -1.34 -2.80
CA THR A 29 -1.74 -2.14 -3.67
C THR A 29 -1.21 -3.38 -2.96
N LEU A 30 -0.77 -3.23 -1.70
CA LEU A 30 0.04 -4.19 -0.97
C LEU A 30 -0.77 -5.12 -0.05
N ASN A 31 -1.91 -4.66 0.44
CA ASN A 31 -2.82 -5.45 1.26
C ASN A 31 -4.00 -5.96 0.41
N ASN A 32 -3.70 -6.52 -0.76
CA ASN A 32 -4.69 -6.99 -1.72
C ASN A 32 -4.50 -8.48 -2.02
N LEU A 33 -5.61 -9.24 -2.06
CA LEU A 33 -5.58 -10.66 -2.38
C LEU A 33 -4.93 -10.94 -3.76
N ARG A 34 -5.21 -10.08 -4.75
CA ARG A 34 -4.67 -10.21 -6.11
C ARG A 34 -3.14 -10.03 -6.15
N LEU A 35 -2.57 -9.20 -5.28
CA LEU A 35 -1.12 -9.12 -5.10
C LEU A 35 -0.57 -10.42 -4.50
N ILE A 36 -1.20 -10.94 -3.45
CA ILE A 36 -0.77 -12.18 -2.77
C ILE A 36 -0.78 -13.36 -3.76
N GLU A 37 -1.77 -13.39 -4.64
CA GLU A 37 -1.93 -14.38 -5.71
C GLU A 37 -1.05 -14.10 -6.95
N LYS A 38 -0.32 -12.98 -6.95
CA LYS A 38 0.55 -12.52 -8.05
C LYS A 38 -0.20 -12.40 -9.38
N ASP A 39 -1.44 -11.91 -9.33
CA ASP A 39 -2.25 -11.64 -10.51
C ASP A 39 -1.59 -10.55 -11.37
N SER A 40 -1.03 -10.94 -12.51
CA SER A 40 -0.31 -10.03 -13.40
C SER A 40 -1.21 -8.90 -13.90
N ALA A 41 -2.51 -9.13 -14.16
CA ALA A 41 -3.41 -8.06 -14.61
C ALA A 41 -3.57 -6.99 -13.54
N TYR A 42 -3.68 -7.40 -12.27
CA TYR A 42 -3.71 -6.46 -11.14
C TYR A 42 -2.41 -5.65 -11.04
N ILE A 43 -1.25 -6.30 -11.23
CA ILE A 43 0.04 -5.60 -11.20
C ILE A 43 0.15 -4.60 -12.34
N GLN A 44 -0.22 -4.99 -13.56
CA GLN A 44 -0.20 -4.10 -14.71
C GLN A 44 -1.12 -2.89 -14.48
N ASP A 45 -2.33 -3.10 -13.96
CA ASP A 45 -3.23 -2.01 -13.57
C ASP A 45 -2.61 -1.10 -12.50
N SER A 46 -1.95 -1.70 -11.50
CA SER A 46 -1.29 -0.96 -10.42
C SER A 46 -0.13 -0.09 -10.92
N VAL A 47 0.64 -0.52 -11.91
CA VAL A 47 1.79 0.24 -12.43
C VAL A 47 1.44 1.19 -13.56
N LYS A 48 0.32 0.95 -14.25
CA LYS A 48 -0.13 1.71 -15.43
C LYS A 48 -0.16 3.21 -15.19
N THR A 49 -0.83 3.66 -14.14
CA THR A 49 -0.97 5.10 -13.84
C THR A 49 0.38 5.78 -13.61
N TRP A 50 1.37 5.06 -13.06
CA TRP A 50 2.72 5.61 -12.94
C TRP A 50 3.44 5.70 -14.29
N TYR A 51 3.27 4.73 -15.18
CA TYR A 51 3.84 4.84 -16.53
C TYR A 51 3.23 5.99 -17.32
N GLU A 52 1.92 6.25 -17.18
CA GLU A 52 1.25 7.41 -17.76
C GLU A 52 1.87 8.72 -17.23
N MET A 53 2.00 8.86 -15.91
CA MET A 53 2.63 10.03 -15.28
C MET A 53 4.12 10.18 -15.61
N LYS A 54 4.85 9.08 -15.78
CA LYS A 54 6.25 9.10 -16.21
C LYS A 54 6.38 9.61 -17.64
N ALA A 55 5.52 9.15 -18.55
CA ALA A 55 5.52 9.60 -19.94
C ALA A 55 5.13 11.09 -20.04
N ASP A 56 4.11 11.51 -19.30
CA ASP A 56 3.70 12.92 -19.17
C ASP A 56 4.85 13.78 -18.62
N TYR A 57 5.56 13.31 -17.59
CA TYR A 57 6.75 13.99 -17.08
C TYR A 57 7.85 14.12 -18.16
N GLU A 58 8.19 13.03 -18.84
CA GLU A 58 9.22 13.05 -19.89
C GLU A 58 8.85 13.99 -21.06
N ALA A 59 7.57 14.16 -21.37
CA ALA A 59 7.08 15.04 -22.44
C ALA A 59 7.04 16.52 -22.03
N HIS A 60 6.73 16.82 -20.75
CA HIS A 60 6.40 18.17 -20.28
C HIS A 60 7.35 18.73 -19.21
N ASN A 61 8.45 18.05 -18.90
CA ASN A 61 9.38 18.53 -17.85
C ASN A 61 10.00 19.89 -18.18
N GLU A 62 10.15 20.25 -19.47
CA GLU A 62 10.75 21.52 -19.88
C GLU A 62 9.75 22.71 -19.84
N ASP A 63 8.48 22.47 -20.17
CA ASP A 63 7.45 23.52 -20.27
C ASP A 63 6.49 23.57 -19.07
N GLY A 64 6.52 22.53 -18.22
CA GLY A 64 5.68 22.38 -17.04
C GLY A 64 4.20 22.15 -17.33
N GLN A 65 3.81 21.85 -18.58
CA GLN A 65 2.42 21.67 -19.01
C GLN A 65 1.92 20.23 -18.82
N PHE A 66 2.02 19.71 -17.60
CA PHE A 66 1.64 18.33 -17.29
C PHE A 66 0.14 18.06 -17.44
N GLU A 67 -0.20 16.94 -18.07
CA GLU A 67 -1.58 16.44 -18.16
C GLU A 67 -2.07 15.87 -16.83
N HIS A 68 -1.18 15.27 -16.04
CA HIS A 68 -1.49 14.76 -14.71
C HIS A 68 -0.84 15.61 -13.63
N ALA A 69 -1.66 16.09 -12.67
CA ALA A 69 -1.22 16.97 -11.60
C ALA A 69 -0.05 16.42 -10.74
N MET A 70 0.13 15.09 -10.70
CA MET A 70 1.16 14.44 -9.88
C MET A 70 2.40 13.99 -10.67
N SER A 71 2.43 14.15 -12.00
CA SER A 71 3.60 13.87 -12.84
C SER A 71 4.90 14.50 -12.35
N PRO A 72 4.96 15.80 -11.98
CA PRO A 72 6.21 16.40 -11.49
C PRO A 72 6.72 15.79 -10.17
N ILE A 73 5.86 15.09 -9.43
CA ILE A 73 6.21 14.48 -8.14
C ILE A 73 6.67 13.02 -8.33
N TYR A 74 6.06 12.29 -9.27
CA TYR A 74 6.29 10.84 -9.42
C TYR A 74 7.16 10.46 -10.62
N GLY A 75 7.16 11.25 -11.68
CA GLY A 75 7.84 10.95 -12.94
C GLY A 75 9.36 11.04 -12.85
N ASP A 76 9.90 11.92 -11.99
CA ASP A 76 11.34 12.17 -11.86
C ASP A 76 12.10 11.05 -11.12
N HIS A 77 11.41 10.08 -10.51
CA HIS A 77 12.06 9.11 -9.61
C HIS A 77 11.80 7.63 -9.96
N PRO A 78 12.33 7.13 -11.11
CA PRO A 78 12.30 5.71 -11.46
C PRO A 78 13.47 4.92 -10.84
N PHE A 79 13.74 5.10 -9.54
CA PHE A 79 14.94 4.55 -8.88
C PHE A 79 14.60 3.52 -7.80
N LEU A 80 15.42 2.49 -7.68
CA LEU A 80 15.45 1.55 -6.56
C LEU A 80 16.23 2.16 -5.38
N ALA A 81 15.69 3.26 -4.85
CA ALA A 81 16.25 4.00 -3.74
C ALA A 81 15.13 4.64 -2.90
N PRO A 82 15.38 4.98 -1.62
CA PRO A 82 14.39 5.65 -0.80
C PRO A 82 14.13 7.09 -1.26
N VAL A 83 12.86 7.51 -1.18
CA VAL A 83 12.42 8.89 -1.42
C VAL A 83 11.29 9.24 -0.46
N GLY A 84 11.26 10.48 0.02
CA GLY A 84 10.20 10.99 0.90
C GLY A 84 10.11 10.19 2.21
N TYR A 85 9.09 9.33 2.30
CA TYR A 85 8.84 8.46 3.44
C TYR A 85 9.72 7.20 3.47
N GLY A 86 10.32 6.80 2.35
CA GLY A 86 11.20 5.63 2.33
C GLY A 86 11.16 4.82 1.03
N LEU A 87 11.28 3.49 1.17
CA LEU A 87 11.25 2.54 0.07
C LEU A 87 10.45 1.29 0.45
N VAL A 88 9.64 0.79 -0.48
CA VAL A 88 9.06 -0.54 -0.43
C VAL A 88 9.50 -1.33 -1.67
N VAL A 89 9.93 -2.57 -1.47
CA VAL A 89 10.28 -3.48 -2.56
C VAL A 89 9.42 -4.73 -2.46
N VAL A 90 8.65 -5.02 -3.51
CA VAL A 90 7.90 -6.26 -3.70
C VAL A 90 8.64 -7.12 -4.70
N ASP A 91 9.13 -8.26 -4.27
CA ASP A 91 9.87 -9.20 -5.10
C ASP A 91 9.10 -10.52 -5.22
N MET A 92 8.40 -10.68 -6.35
CA MET A 92 7.61 -11.87 -6.62
C MET A 92 8.46 -13.07 -7.03
N VAL A 93 9.71 -12.87 -7.45
CA VAL A 93 10.62 -13.97 -7.77
C VAL A 93 11.00 -14.72 -6.50
N ASN A 94 11.38 -14.00 -5.44
CA ASN A 94 11.82 -14.59 -4.17
C ASN A 94 10.73 -14.60 -3.07
N ASN A 95 9.51 -14.12 -3.36
CA ASN A 95 8.43 -13.95 -2.39
C ASN A 95 8.84 -13.08 -1.18
N GLN A 96 9.42 -11.91 -1.43
CA GLN A 96 9.84 -10.97 -0.38
C GLN A 96 9.10 -9.65 -0.52
N ILE A 97 8.76 -9.05 0.62
CA ILE A 97 8.39 -7.64 0.71
C ILE A 97 9.33 -6.99 1.70
N LEU A 98 10.11 -6.01 1.24
CA LEU A 98 10.99 -5.21 2.08
C LEU A 98 10.31 -3.87 2.33
N ASP A 99 10.01 -3.54 3.58
CA ASP A 99 9.33 -2.30 3.98
C ASP A 99 10.26 -1.41 4.80
N TYR A 100 10.61 -0.24 4.27
CA TYR A 100 11.40 0.78 4.94
C TYR A 100 10.73 2.15 4.81
N GLN A 101 9.43 2.25 5.12
CA GLN A 101 8.74 3.55 5.17
C GLN A 101 8.02 3.88 6.49
N GLY A 102 7.72 2.88 7.35
CA GLY A 102 7.18 3.05 8.71
C GLY A 102 5.79 3.69 8.86
N TYR A 103 5.29 4.36 7.83
CA TYR A 103 4.06 5.14 7.79
C TYR A 103 2.80 4.31 7.44
N THR A 104 2.88 3.46 6.43
CA THR A 104 1.79 2.55 6.02
C THR A 104 1.92 1.18 6.64
N SER A 105 0.77 0.59 6.93
CA SER A 105 0.64 -0.71 7.57
C SER A 105 0.61 -1.82 6.51
N ILE A 106 1.77 -2.30 6.07
CA ILE A 106 1.87 -3.45 5.16
C ILE A 106 1.59 -4.74 5.94
N GLY A 107 0.83 -5.66 5.34
CA GLY A 107 0.45 -6.94 5.95
C GLY A 107 -0.60 -6.82 7.06
N ARG A 108 -1.28 -5.67 7.19
CA ARG A 108 -2.33 -5.47 8.20
C ARG A 108 -3.35 -4.42 7.78
N ILE A 109 -4.61 -4.59 8.20
CA ILE A 109 -5.68 -3.61 8.01
C ILE A 109 -6.10 -3.04 9.37
N SER A 110 -6.28 -1.71 9.46
CA SER A 110 -6.77 -1.06 10.68
C SER A 110 -8.30 -1.01 10.70
N SER A 111 -8.91 -1.27 11.85
CA SER A 111 -10.35 -1.10 12.06
C SER A 111 -10.80 0.34 11.86
N VAL A 112 -9.92 1.32 12.01
CA VAL A 112 -10.23 2.73 11.76
C VAL A 112 -10.52 2.97 10.28
N SER A 113 -9.71 2.37 9.39
CA SER A 113 -9.92 2.47 7.94
C SER A 113 -11.25 1.82 7.52
N ILE A 114 -11.52 0.62 8.03
CA ILE A 114 -12.80 -0.07 7.75
C ILE A 114 -13.98 0.72 8.32
N ARG A 115 -13.84 1.27 9.53
CA ARG A 115 -14.88 2.12 10.14
C ARG A 115 -15.13 3.38 9.31
N SER A 116 -14.09 4.03 8.77
CA SER A 116 -14.24 5.19 7.87
C SER A 116 -15.15 4.84 6.71
N ASP A 117 -14.85 3.75 5.99
CA ASP A 117 -15.67 3.30 4.86
C ASP A 117 -17.11 3.00 5.25
N ILE A 118 -17.33 2.33 6.40
CA ILE A 118 -18.68 2.06 6.91
C ILE A 118 -19.42 3.38 7.20
N THR A 119 -18.77 4.30 7.92
CA THR A 119 -19.38 5.58 8.33
C THR A 119 -19.59 6.57 7.18
N GLU A 120 -18.69 6.62 6.21
CA GLU A 120 -18.85 7.44 4.99
C GLU A 120 -20.05 6.96 4.19
N ASN A 121 -20.22 5.64 4.09
CA ASN A 121 -21.41 5.02 3.50
C ASN A 121 -22.68 5.30 4.32
N GLU A 122 -22.62 5.34 5.66
CA GLU A 122 -23.77 5.67 6.51
C GLU A 122 -24.15 7.16 6.49
N CYS A 123 -23.18 8.07 6.39
CA CYS A 123 -23.40 9.51 6.47
C CYS A 123 -23.53 10.20 5.10
N GLY A 124 -23.17 9.55 3.98
CA GLY A 124 -23.23 10.17 2.65
C GLY A 124 -22.00 11.01 2.30
N GLY A 125 -20.83 10.64 2.84
CA GLY A 125 -19.50 11.01 2.36
C GLY A 125 -19.02 12.44 2.62
N HIS A 126 -18.19 12.61 3.64
CA HIS A 126 -17.01 13.50 3.61
C HIS A 126 -15.87 12.62 4.13
N THR A 127 -14.77 12.37 3.41
CA THR A 127 -13.64 13.31 3.31
C THR A 127 -12.47 12.71 2.48
N LEU A 128 -11.88 13.52 1.57
CA LEU A 128 -10.51 13.46 1.01
C LEU A 128 -10.12 12.34 0.01
N LEU A 129 -10.44 12.55 -1.28
CA LEU A 129 -9.51 12.53 -2.46
C LEU A 129 -10.23 12.36 -3.81
N TYR A 130 -11.54 12.10 -3.84
CA TYR A 130 -12.30 12.06 -5.09
C TYR A 130 -12.98 13.41 -5.37
N ILE A 131 -12.39 14.22 -6.27
CA ILE A 131 -13.10 15.32 -6.94
C ILE A 131 -13.90 14.68 -8.08
N GLY A 132 -15.04 14.06 -7.77
CA GLY A 132 -15.99 13.52 -8.74
C GLY A 132 -17.36 14.17 -8.59
N PRO A 133 -18.15 14.32 -9.68
CA PRO A 133 -19.46 14.97 -9.64
C PRO A 133 -20.44 14.24 -8.70
N GLU A 134 -21.22 15.00 -7.93
CA GLU A 134 -22.13 14.54 -6.86
C GLU A 134 -23.17 13.49 -7.32
N GLU A 135 -23.44 13.44 -8.63
CA GLU A 135 -24.53 12.65 -9.22
C GLU A 135 -24.30 11.13 -9.19
N ARG A 136 -23.08 10.67 -8.84
CA ARG A 136 -22.76 9.23 -8.73
C ARG A 136 -22.90 8.64 -7.31
N ARG A 137 -23.40 9.40 -6.33
CA ARG A 137 -23.50 8.93 -4.94
C ARG A 137 -24.64 7.91 -4.76
N PRO A 138 -24.36 6.65 -4.37
CA PRO A 138 -25.40 5.65 -4.09
C PRO A 138 -26.22 6.01 -2.83
N LYS A 139 -27.52 5.71 -2.84
CA LYS A 139 -28.51 6.18 -1.84
C LYS A 139 -28.90 5.16 -0.75
N GLN A 140 -28.24 4.01 -0.64
CA GLN A 140 -28.53 3.04 0.42
C GLN A 140 -27.32 2.90 1.35
N LYS A 141 -27.56 2.70 2.66
CA LYS A 141 -26.61 3.01 3.74
C LYS A 141 -26.60 1.90 4.80
N GLY A 142 -25.41 1.51 5.26
CA GLY A 142 -25.17 0.52 6.33
C GLY A 142 -23.99 -0.42 6.03
N VAL A 143 -23.53 -1.16 7.05
CA VAL A 143 -22.46 -2.18 7.02
C VAL A 143 -22.43 -3.01 5.73
N HIS A 144 -23.60 -3.46 5.26
CA HIS A 144 -23.70 -4.28 4.06
C HIS A 144 -23.17 -3.60 2.80
N ASN A 145 -23.23 -2.27 2.67
CA ASN A 145 -22.80 -1.61 1.43
C ASN A 145 -21.30 -1.41 1.35
N ALA A 146 -20.63 -1.13 2.48
CA ALA A 146 -19.16 -1.03 2.51
C ALA A 146 -18.49 -2.38 2.18
N PHE A 147 -19.12 -3.49 2.60
CA PHE A 147 -18.66 -4.84 2.28
C PHE A 147 -19.19 -5.39 0.96
N ASN A 148 -20.14 -4.74 0.28
CA ASN A 148 -20.68 -5.19 -1.02
C ASN A 148 -20.43 -4.18 -2.14
N SER A 149 -19.54 -3.20 -1.95
CA SER A 149 -19.18 -2.28 -3.04
C SER A 149 -18.25 -2.97 -4.04
N ASP A 150 -18.20 -2.47 -5.28
CA ASP A 150 -17.21 -2.93 -6.26
C ASP A 150 -15.88 -2.14 -6.16
N ASP A 151 -15.76 -1.28 -5.14
CA ASP A 151 -14.60 -0.42 -4.97
C ASP A 151 -13.46 -1.15 -4.24
N GLU A 152 -12.49 -1.65 -4.98
CA GLU A 152 -11.30 -2.32 -4.42
C GLU A 152 -10.39 -1.37 -3.60
N TYR A 153 -10.58 -0.05 -3.73
CA TYR A 153 -9.89 0.95 -2.91
C TYR A 153 -10.50 1.10 -1.50
N SER A 154 -11.68 0.51 -1.25
CA SER A 154 -12.23 0.42 0.10
C SER A 154 -11.48 -0.60 0.97
N ALA A 155 -11.06 -0.17 2.16
CA ALA A 155 -10.50 -1.03 3.19
C ALA A 155 -11.52 -2.09 3.66
N ALA A 156 -12.82 -1.76 3.73
CA ALA A 156 -13.88 -2.72 4.03
C ALA A 156 -13.96 -3.82 2.97
N MET A 157 -13.95 -3.47 1.68
CA MET A 157 -13.95 -4.47 0.60
C MET A 157 -12.71 -5.36 0.62
N ARG A 158 -11.52 -4.78 0.78
CA ARG A 158 -10.28 -5.57 0.90
C ARG A 158 -10.32 -6.49 2.11
N PHE A 159 -10.78 -5.99 3.26
CA PHE A 159 -10.95 -6.80 4.46
C PHE A 159 -11.85 -8.00 4.17
N ARG A 160 -13.03 -7.80 3.57
CA ARG A 160 -13.94 -8.90 3.23
C ARG A 160 -13.26 -9.92 2.32
N LYS A 161 -12.69 -9.49 1.19
CA LYS A 161 -12.07 -10.42 0.22
C LYS A 161 -10.96 -11.25 0.88
N LEU A 162 -10.13 -10.62 1.70
CA LEU A 162 -9.06 -11.30 2.44
C LEU A 162 -9.62 -12.23 3.55
N TYR A 163 -10.65 -11.80 4.27
CA TYR A 163 -11.28 -12.61 5.31
C TYR A 163 -11.96 -13.85 4.74
N GLU A 164 -12.75 -13.69 3.68
CA GLU A 164 -13.42 -14.79 2.96
C GLU A 164 -12.39 -15.77 2.35
N ALA A 165 -11.22 -15.28 1.94
CA ALA A 165 -10.10 -16.10 1.47
C ALA A 165 -9.28 -16.74 2.61
N GLY A 166 -9.70 -16.60 3.88
CA GLY A 166 -9.01 -17.15 5.04
C GLY A 166 -7.66 -16.47 5.34
N ARG A 167 -7.41 -15.27 4.82
CA ARG A 167 -6.16 -14.51 5.00
C ARG A 167 -6.16 -13.63 6.25
N ILE A 168 -7.28 -13.48 6.95
CA ILE A 168 -7.36 -12.70 8.19
C ILE A 168 -7.88 -13.61 9.31
N PRO A 169 -7.01 -14.35 10.01
CA PRO A 169 -7.43 -15.33 11.01
C PRO A 169 -7.80 -14.69 12.36
N SER A 170 -7.33 -13.47 12.62
CA SER A 170 -7.44 -12.85 13.94
C SER A 170 -7.57 -11.33 13.89
N ALA A 171 -7.97 -10.76 15.03
CA ALA A 171 -7.96 -9.35 15.32
C ALA A 171 -7.14 -9.09 16.58
N ILE A 172 -6.31 -8.04 16.57
CA ILE A 172 -5.49 -7.64 17.71
C ILE A 172 -6.02 -6.31 18.26
N ASP A 173 -6.55 -6.33 19.48
CA ASP A 173 -6.92 -5.12 20.22
C ASP A 173 -5.66 -4.32 20.55
N GLN A 174 -5.53 -3.11 20.00
CA GLN A 174 -4.33 -2.29 20.18
C GLN A 174 -4.21 -1.71 21.61
N THR A 175 -5.30 -1.68 22.37
CA THR A 175 -5.31 -1.22 23.77
C THR A 175 -4.91 -2.34 24.73
N SER A 176 -5.56 -3.50 24.64
CA SER A 176 -5.27 -4.63 25.55
C SER A 176 -4.16 -5.56 25.05
N ARG A 177 -3.77 -5.46 23.77
CA ARG A 177 -2.90 -6.42 23.07
C ARG A 177 -3.47 -7.84 22.98
N GLU A 178 -4.75 -8.00 23.26
CA GLU A 178 -5.44 -9.28 23.16
C GLU A 178 -5.62 -9.69 21.69
N CYS A 179 -5.30 -10.94 21.39
CA CYS A 179 -5.52 -11.56 20.09
C CYS A 179 -6.82 -12.36 20.11
N LEU A 180 -7.78 -11.96 19.27
CA LEU A 180 -9.09 -12.59 19.14
C LEU A 180 -9.11 -13.40 17.84
N SER A 181 -9.47 -14.69 17.91
CA SER A 181 -9.74 -15.47 16.71
C SER A 181 -11.01 -14.95 16.01
N LEU A 182 -10.96 -14.89 14.69
CA LEU A 182 -12.10 -14.57 13.83
C LEU A 182 -12.74 -15.83 13.22
N ASP A 183 -12.27 -17.03 13.57
CA ASP A 183 -12.79 -18.27 13.02
C ASP A 183 -14.28 -18.43 13.36
N GLY A 184 -15.09 -18.70 12.33
CA GLY A 184 -16.53 -18.89 12.45
C GLY A 184 -17.35 -17.63 12.74
N LYS A 185 -16.74 -16.44 12.76
CA LYS A 185 -17.49 -15.18 12.88
C LYS A 185 -18.13 -14.78 11.56
N SER A 186 -19.34 -14.22 11.60
CA SER A 186 -19.91 -13.58 10.42
C SER A 186 -19.33 -12.18 10.20
N LEU A 187 -19.43 -11.65 8.97
CA LEU A 187 -19.06 -10.26 8.67
C LEU A 187 -19.83 -9.27 9.55
N ASP A 188 -21.10 -9.56 9.89
CA ASP A 188 -21.91 -8.70 10.76
C ASP A 188 -21.35 -8.66 12.19
N GLN A 189 -20.96 -9.81 12.74
CA GLN A 189 -20.31 -9.87 14.07
C GLN A 189 -18.99 -9.11 14.07
N ILE A 190 -18.21 -9.19 12.98
CA ILE A 190 -16.95 -8.46 12.85
C ILE A 190 -17.22 -6.95 12.71
N ALA A 191 -18.25 -6.55 11.97
CA ALA A 191 -18.65 -5.15 11.84
C ALA A 191 -19.05 -4.57 13.21
N GLU A 192 -19.84 -5.28 14.01
CA GLU A 192 -20.16 -4.89 15.38
C GLU A 192 -18.90 -4.71 16.24
N MET A 193 -17.94 -5.62 16.12
CA MET A 193 -16.63 -5.49 16.78
C MET A 193 -15.89 -4.21 16.32
N ILE A 194 -15.84 -3.95 15.01
CA ILE A 194 -15.18 -2.78 14.41
C ILE A 194 -15.86 -1.47 14.84
N MET A 195 -17.18 -1.46 14.98
CA MET A 195 -17.96 -0.28 15.39
C MET A 195 -17.89 -0.02 16.90
N SER A 196 -17.36 -0.95 17.69
CA SER A 196 -17.07 -0.71 19.11
C SER A 196 -16.04 0.41 19.31
N LYS A 197 -15.91 0.95 20.52
CA LYS A 197 -14.91 2.00 20.84
C LYS A 197 -13.46 1.51 20.85
N LYS A 198 -13.22 0.22 20.58
CA LYS A 198 -11.88 -0.37 20.55
C LYS A 198 -11.19 -0.12 19.21
N TYR A 199 -9.87 -0.22 19.22
CA TYR A 199 -9.02 -0.13 18.03
C TYR A 199 -8.45 -1.51 17.74
N TYR A 200 -8.83 -2.08 16.60
CA TYR A 200 -8.32 -3.39 16.17
C TYR A 200 -7.39 -3.24 14.98
N THR A 201 -6.40 -4.12 14.94
CA THR A 201 -5.59 -4.37 13.76
C THR A 201 -5.84 -5.80 13.32
N PHE A 202 -5.99 -6.00 12.02
CA PHE A 202 -6.27 -7.28 11.39
C PHE A 202 -5.03 -7.73 10.62
N PRO A 203 -4.20 -8.63 11.17
CA PRO A 203 -3.04 -9.17 10.47
C PRO A 203 -3.47 -9.95 9.24
N ILE A 204 -2.74 -9.79 8.15
CA ILE A 204 -2.96 -10.51 6.89
C ILE A 204 -1.92 -11.63 6.78
N ALA A 205 -2.38 -12.84 6.46
CA ALA A 205 -1.52 -13.97 6.12
C ALA A 205 -0.95 -13.78 4.71
N MET A 206 0.17 -13.07 4.62
CA MET A 206 0.81 -12.64 3.37
C MET A 206 1.55 -13.73 2.59
N SER A 207 1.56 -14.97 3.09
CA SER A 207 2.17 -16.12 2.40
C SER A 207 1.70 -16.23 0.94
N PRO A 208 2.60 -16.38 -0.05
CA PRO A 208 3.99 -16.81 0.14
C PRO A 208 4.97 -15.70 0.51
N PHE A 209 4.55 -14.43 0.51
CA PHE A 209 5.45 -13.33 0.82
C PHE A 209 5.91 -13.35 2.28
N GLN A 210 7.22 -13.24 2.47
CA GLN A 210 7.83 -12.87 3.74
C GLN A 210 7.99 -11.34 3.77
N ILE A 211 7.44 -10.70 4.80
CA ILE A 211 7.64 -9.26 5.02
C ILE A 211 8.83 -9.07 5.95
N THR A 212 9.80 -8.25 5.52
CA THR A 212 10.89 -7.75 6.36
C THR A 212 10.69 -6.25 6.57
N GLU A 213 10.34 -5.88 7.80
CA GLU A 213 10.18 -4.48 8.21
C GLU A 213 11.53 -3.94 8.71
N TYR A 214 11.92 -2.80 8.16
CA TYR A 214 13.11 -2.02 8.53
C TYR A 214 12.65 -0.74 9.22
N ARG A 215 13.36 -0.31 10.27
CA ARG A 215 12.96 0.88 11.04
C ARG A 215 13.17 2.14 10.22
N GLU A 216 12.10 2.90 10.00
CA GLU A 216 12.20 4.21 9.35
C GLU A 216 13.26 5.09 10.01
N HIS A 217 13.92 5.92 9.20
CA HIS A 217 14.96 6.86 9.64
C HIS A 217 16.19 6.24 10.32
N ASP A 218 16.34 4.91 10.35
CA ASP A 218 17.53 4.26 10.90
C ASP A 218 18.56 3.96 9.79
N ALA A 219 19.72 4.60 9.87
CA ALA A 219 20.81 4.45 8.89
C ALA A 219 21.35 3.01 8.79
N ARG A 220 21.31 2.23 9.88
CA ARG A 220 21.80 0.83 9.87
C ARG A 220 20.79 -0.07 9.17
N ASP A 221 19.51 0.13 9.41
CA ASP A 221 18.45 -0.61 8.73
C ASP A 221 18.37 -0.23 7.25
N ALA A 222 18.66 1.02 6.88
CA ALA A 222 18.85 1.42 5.48
C ALA A 222 19.96 0.61 4.79
N VAL A 223 21.12 0.47 5.44
CA VAL A 223 22.24 -0.34 4.93
C VAL A 223 21.82 -1.79 4.76
N LYS A 224 21.19 -2.40 5.77
CA LYS A 224 20.70 -3.79 5.71
C LYS A 224 19.68 -3.99 4.58
N MET A 225 18.77 -3.03 4.37
CA MET A 225 17.80 -3.13 3.27
C MET A 225 18.49 -3.08 1.92
N ARG A 226 19.44 -2.15 1.71
CA ARG A 226 20.22 -2.06 0.48
C ARG A 226 20.99 -3.36 0.21
N GLU A 227 21.67 -3.90 1.22
CA GLU A 227 22.38 -5.18 1.12
C GLU A 227 21.41 -6.32 0.77
N LYS A 228 20.23 -6.36 1.38
CA LYS A 228 19.21 -7.36 1.06
C LYS A 228 18.70 -7.24 -0.37
N ILE A 229 18.52 -6.02 -0.88
CA ILE A 229 18.14 -5.77 -2.27
C ILE A 229 19.19 -6.36 -3.23
N GLU A 230 20.48 -6.12 -2.99
CA GLU A 230 21.56 -6.70 -3.80
C GLU A 230 21.63 -8.24 -3.65
N GLU A 231 21.42 -8.78 -2.46
CA GLU A 231 21.33 -10.24 -2.19
C GLU A 231 20.20 -10.91 -2.97
N LEU A 232 19.06 -10.23 -3.12
CA LEU A 232 17.92 -10.68 -3.93
C LEU A 232 18.18 -10.58 -5.45
N GLY A 233 19.37 -10.12 -5.86
CA GLY A 233 19.81 -10.08 -7.25
C GLY A 233 19.40 -8.81 -8.01
N PHE A 234 18.92 -7.77 -7.33
CA PHE A 234 18.70 -6.48 -7.98
C PHE A 234 20.03 -5.79 -8.26
N THR A 235 20.12 -5.12 -9.41
CA THR A 235 21.29 -4.31 -9.75
C THR A 235 21.01 -2.83 -9.52
N LEU A 236 21.83 -2.19 -8.69
CA LEU A 236 21.81 -0.75 -8.45
C LEU A 236 22.77 -0.02 -9.41
N SER A 237 22.23 0.96 -10.12
CA SER A 237 23.00 1.92 -10.91
C SER A 237 23.87 2.82 -10.01
N SER A 238 24.86 3.50 -10.60
CA SER A 238 25.68 4.48 -9.88
C SER A 238 24.84 5.60 -9.26
N LYS A 239 23.76 6.04 -9.94
CA LYS A 239 22.84 7.04 -9.41
C LYS A 239 22.10 6.53 -8.17
N GLU A 240 21.57 5.31 -8.21
CA GLU A 240 20.90 4.69 -7.06
C GLU A 240 21.84 4.49 -5.88
N LYS A 241 23.08 4.04 -6.13
CA LYS A 241 24.10 3.92 -5.07
C LYS A 241 24.39 5.25 -4.39
N ASN A 242 24.46 6.34 -5.16
CA ASN A 242 24.63 7.68 -4.63
C ASN A 242 23.41 8.15 -3.82
N LEU A 243 22.18 7.89 -4.31
CA LEU A 243 20.95 8.20 -3.57
C LEU A 243 20.89 7.48 -2.22
N TRP A 244 21.26 6.19 -2.18
CA TRP A 244 21.39 5.44 -0.94
C TRP A 244 22.43 6.05 0.00
N ALA A 245 23.60 6.41 -0.50
CA ALA A 245 24.65 7.03 0.32
C ALA A 245 24.18 8.34 0.95
N GLN A 246 23.55 9.22 0.17
CA GLN A 246 22.97 10.48 0.66
C GLN A 246 21.86 10.23 1.70
N TRP A 247 21.00 9.24 1.45
CA TRP A 247 19.92 8.90 2.38
C TRP A 247 20.43 8.41 3.74
N ILE A 248 21.50 7.62 3.73
CA ILE A 248 22.16 7.08 4.93
C ILE A 248 22.88 8.20 5.69
N GLU A 249 23.62 9.06 4.99
CA GLU A 249 24.36 10.18 5.59
C GLU A 249 23.42 11.17 6.29
N THR A 250 22.29 11.51 5.67
CA THR A 250 21.28 12.43 6.24
C THR A 250 20.56 11.89 7.48
N ARG A 251 20.76 10.62 7.84
CA ARG A 251 20.14 9.92 8.98
C ARG A 251 21.14 9.37 10.00
N SER A 252 22.43 9.65 9.80
CA SER A 252 23.52 9.22 10.68
C SER A 252 23.80 10.25 11.80
#